data_AF-A0A218UHJ2-F1
#
_entry.id   AF-A0A218UHJ2-F1
#
_cell.length_a   1.000
_cell.length_b   1.000
_cell.length_c   1.000
_cell.angle_alpha   90.00
_cell.angle_beta   90.00
_cell.angle_gamma   90.00
#
_symmetry.space_group_name_H-M   'P 1'
#
loop_
_entity.id
_entity.type
_entity.pdbx_description
1 polymer ?
#
loop_
_entity_poly.entity_id
_entity_poly.type
_entity_poly.pdbx_seq_one_letter_code
_entity_poly.pdbx_strand_id
1 'polypeptide(L)'
;MERLCGAPLHRNISRALELHLEAIQVAQARRNDAIGNAANPQSHGGPRYSNEKGVLALAAALRALAGATRRARTALWCALQLALPKSPPAAPQNQHLLLQRLCSSSTSSQGKSSVEQESRGSDKAEEARKILE
;
A
#
# COMPACT_ATOMS: atom_id res chain seq x y z
N MET A 1 0.48 -1.69 -30.23
CA MET A 1 0.24 -0.86 -29.03
C MET A 1 -0.43 -1.74 -27.99
N GLU A 2 0.11 -1.80 -26.77
CA GLU A 2 -0.52 -2.53 -25.66
C GLU A 2 -1.88 -1.88 -25.31
N ARG A 3 -2.91 -2.70 -25.12
CA ARG A 3 -4.28 -2.24 -24.81
C ARG A 3 -4.79 -2.98 -23.59
N LEU A 4 -5.55 -2.29 -22.75
CA LEU A 4 -6.21 -2.84 -21.57
C LEU A 4 -7.70 -2.49 -21.64
N CYS A 5 -8.57 -3.49 -21.53
CA CYS A 5 -10.04 -3.32 -21.63
C CYS A 5 -10.49 -2.53 -22.87
N GLY A 6 -9.81 -2.71 -24.01
CA GLY A 6 -10.17 -2.01 -25.25
C GLY A 6 -9.73 -0.54 -25.33
N ALA A 7 -9.01 -0.02 -24.33
CA ALA A 7 -8.37 1.31 -24.35
C ALA A 7 -6.84 1.20 -24.48
N PRO A 8 -6.16 2.20 -25.07
CA PRO A 8 -4.70 2.26 -25.08
C PRO A 8 -4.13 2.27 -23.66
N LEU A 9 -3.10 1.45 -23.40
CA LEU A 9 -2.44 1.41 -22.10
C LEU A 9 -1.63 2.70 -21.87
N HIS A 10 -1.67 3.24 -20.65
CA HIS A 10 -0.93 4.45 -20.33
C HIS A 10 0.59 4.19 -20.39
N ARG A 11 1.34 5.05 -21.10
CA ARG A 11 2.79 4.87 -21.34
C ARG A 11 3.63 4.61 -20.08
N ASN A 12 3.26 5.23 -18.94
CA ASN A 12 4.00 5.03 -17.68
C ASN A 12 3.84 3.62 -17.14
N ILE A 13 2.74 2.93 -17.45
CA ILE A 13 2.53 1.54 -17.04
C ILE A 13 3.49 0.64 -17.80
N SER A 14 3.47 0.70 -19.14
CA SER A 14 4.41 -0.04 -20.00
C SER A 14 5.87 0.25 -19.60
N ARG A 15 6.23 1.53 -19.45
CA ARG A 15 7.59 1.92 -19.05
C ARG A 15 8.01 1.38 -17.69
N ALA A 16 7.11 1.36 -16.71
CA ALA A 16 7.41 0.82 -15.39
C ALA A 16 7.63 -0.70 -15.42
N LEU A 17 6.91 -1.41 -16.29
CA LEU A 17 7.07 -2.85 -16.49
C LEU A 17 8.36 -3.18 -17.24
N GLU A 18 8.71 -2.42 -18.29
CA GLU A 18 9.99 -2.53 -18.98
C GLU A 18 11.17 -2.35 -18.02
N LEU A 19 11.17 -1.26 -17.25
CA LEU A 19 12.23 -1.00 -16.26
C LEU A 19 12.30 -2.08 -15.18
N HIS A 20 11.18 -2.72 -14.85
CA HIS A 20 11.17 -3.84 -13.92
C HIS A 20 11.82 -5.09 -14.52
N LEU A 21 11.53 -5.40 -15.78
CA LEU A 21 12.18 -6.50 -16.51
C LEU A 21 13.68 -6.27 -16.67
N GLU A 22 14.09 -5.06 -17.06
CA GLU A 22 15.51 -4.67 -17.15
C GLU A 22 16.22 -4.86 -15.80
N ALA A 23 15.60 -4.42 -14.71
CA ALA A 23 16.18 -4.58 -13.38
C ALA A 23 16.30 -6.06 -12.94
N ILE A 24 15.36 -6.93 -13.36
CA ILE A 24 15.43 -8.38 -13.13
C ILE A 24 16.64 -8.96 -13.87
N GLN A 25 16.79 -8.64 -15.16
CA GLN A 25 17.89 -9.15 -15.99
C GLN A 25 19.25 -8.70 -15.44
N VAL A 26 19.38 -7.43 -15.05
CA VAL A 26 20.61 -6.91 -14.43
C VAL A 26 20.91 -7.63 -13.10
N ALA A 27 19.91 -7.82 -12.24
CA ALA A 27 20.11 -8.53 -10.97
C ALA A 27 20.49 -10.00 -11.17
N GLN A 28 19.90 -10.68 -12.17
CA GLN A 28 20.24 -12.05 -12.54
C GLN A 28 21.68 -12.14 -13.07
N ALA A 29 22.08 -11.25 -13.98
CA ALA A 29 23.45 -11.20 -14.48
C ALA A 29 24.46 -11.03 -13.33
N ARG A 30 24.22 -10.07 -12.42
CA ARG A 30 25.09 -9.86 -11.25
C ARG A 30 25.13 -11.02 -10.28
N ARG A 31 24.01 -11.73 -10.11
CA ARG A 31 23.96 -12.94 -9.29
C ARG A 31 24.83 -14.04 -9.91
N ASN A 32 24.75 -14.23 -11.22
CA ASN A 32 25.54 -15.22 -11.93
C ASN A 32 27.04 -14.87 -11.91
N ASP A 33 27.40 -13.59 -12.09
CA ASP A 33 28.77 -13.10 -11.90
C ASP A 33 29.29 -13.43 -10.49
N ALA A 34 28.48 -13.18 -9.46
CA ALA A 34 28.85 -13.45 -8.08
C ALA A 34 29.03 -14.96 -7.79
N ILE A 35 28.15 -15.81 -8.34
CA ILE A 35 28.26 -17.27 -8.20
C ILE A 35 29.49 -17.80 -8.94
N GLY A 36 29.73 -17.35 -10.17
CA GLY A 36 30.90 -17.74 -10.96
C GLY A 36 32.21 -17.37 -10.27
N ASN A 37 32.28 -16.15 -9.73
CA ASN A 37 33.44 -15.67 -8.96
C ASN A 37 33.65 -16.48 -7.66
N ALA A 38 32.57 -16.86 -6.97
CA ALA A 38 32.66 -17.67 -5.75
C ALA A 38 33.04 -19.14 -6.03
N ALA A 39 32.62 -19.69 -7.17
CA ALA A 39 32.91 -21.06 -7.57
C ALA A 39 34.35 -21.26 -8.08
N ASN A 40 35.03 -20.18 -8.49
CA ASN A 40 36.43 -20.22 -8.92
C ASN A 40 37.29 -19.13 -8.27
N PRO A 41 37.58 -19.23 -6.96
CA PRO A 41 38.40 -18.25 -6.25
C PRO A 41 39.85 -18.17 -6.77
N GLN A 42 40.31 -19.23 -7.44
CA GLN A 42 41.73 -19.48 -7.73
C GLN A 42 42.14 -18.98 -9.14
N SER A 43 41.20 -18.88 -10.09
CA SER A 43 41.44 -18.26 -11.41
C SER A 43 41.62 -16.75 -11.34
N HIS A 44 41.04 -16.11 -10.32
CA HIS A 44 41.22 -14.70 -10.06
C HIS A 44 42.35 -14.49 -9.04
N GLY A 45 43.59 -14.73 -9.45
CA GLY A 45 44.81 -14.46 -8.68
C GLY A 45 45.09 -12.97 -8.37
N GLY A 46 44.04 -12.15 -8.29
CA GLY A 46 44.09 -10.71 -8.00
C GLY A 46 43.50 -10.34 -6.64
N PRO A 47 43.68 -9.09 -6.18
CA PRO A 47 43.35 -8.67 -4.82
C PRO A 47 41.87 -8.91 -4.47
N ARG A 48 41.60 -9.32 -3.22
CA ARG A 48 40.25 -9.50 -2.61
C ARG A 48 39.26 -8.37 -2.93
N TYR A 49 39.79 -7.18 -3.23
CA TYR A 49 39.09 -5.99 -3.71
C TYR A 49 38.16 -6.23 -4.92
N SER A 50 38.45 -7.19 -5.82
CA SER A 50 37.56 -7.50 -6.96
C SER A 50 36.24 -8.16 -6.52
N ASN A 51 36.28 -9.01 -5.49
CA ASN A 51 35.10 -9.69 -4.99
C ASN A 51 34.18 -8.72 -4.25
N GLU A 52 34.74 -7.83 -3.43
CA GLU A 52 33.97 -6.79 -2.70
C GLU A 52 33.20 -5.88 -3.65
N LYS A 53 33.82 -5.48 -4.78
CA LYS A 53 33.14 -4.71 -5.83
C LYS A 53 31.96 -5.47 -6.44
N GLY A 54 32.10 -6.77 -6.68
CA GLY A 54 31.02 -7.63 -7.17
C GLY A 54 29.84 -7.69 -6.19
N VAL A 55 30.14 -7.85 -4.90
CA VAL A 55 29.12 -7.85 -3.83
C VAL A 55 28.40 -6.50 -3.73
N LEU A 56 29.13 -5.39 -3.77
CA LEU A 56 28.54 -4.05 -3.77
C LEU A 56 27.67 -3.79 -5.02
N ALA A 57 28.12 -4.24 -6.20
CA ALA A 57 27.36 -4.14 -7.43
C ALA A 57 26.07 -4.99 -7.38
N LEU A 58 26.13 -6.20 -6.82
CA LEU A 58 24.95 -7.04 -6.60
C LEU A 58 23.97 -6.39 -5.62
N ALA A 59 24.46 -5.82 -4.51
CA ALA A 59 23.62 -5.11 -3.54
C ALA A 59 22.93 -3.88 -4.17
N ALA A 60 23.66 -3.12 -4.99
CA ALA A 60 23.09 -2.00 -5.74
C ALA A 60 22.01 -2.46 -6.75
N ALA A 61 22.27 -3.55 -7.48
CA ALA A 61 21.30 -4.13 -8.41
C ALA A 61 20.03 -4.62 -7.69
N LEU A 62 20.16 -5.27 -6.53
CA LEU A 62 19.02 -5.69 -5.71
C LEU A 62 18.22 -4.49 -5.18
N ARG A 63 18.89 -3.42 -4.76
CA ARG A 63 18.21 -2.17 -4.34
C ARG A 63 17.44 -1.54 -5.49
N ALA A 64 18.03 -1.49 -6.69
CA ALA A 64 17.38 -0.99 -7.89
C ALA A 64 16.17 -1.85 -8.28
N LEU A 65 16.32 -3.18 -8.25
CA LEU A 65 15.23 -4.14 -8.49
C LEU A 65 14.08 -3.93 -7.50
N ALA A 66 14.36 -3.82 -6.19
CA ALA A 66 13.32 -3.54 -5.19
C ALA A 66 12.57 -2.23 -5.47
N GLY A 67 13.28 -1.19 -5.93
CA GLY A 67 12.68 0.07 -6.37
C GLY A 67 11.81 -0.11 -7.62
N ALA A 68 12.27 -0.88 -8.60
CA ALA A 68 11.50 -1.19 -9.81
C ALA A 68 10.25 -2.03 -9.50
N THR A 69 10.33 -3.01 -8.60
CA THR A 69 9.19 -3.82 -8.14
C THR A 69 8.10 -2.95 -7.51
N ARG A 70 8.49 -2.01 -6.63
CA ARG A 70 7.51 -1.07 -6.03
C ARG A 70 6.80 -0.24 -7.10
N ARG A 71 7.54 0.26 -8.09
CA ARG A 71 6.97 1.04 -9.20
C ARG A 71 6.07 0.19 -10.10
N ALA A 72 6.49 -1.03 -10.44
CA ALA A 72 5.70 -1.98 -11.20
C ALA A 72 4.38 -2.31 -10.49
N ARG A 73 4.42 -2.57 -9.17
CA ARG A 73 3.21 -2.79 -8.38
C ARG A 73 2.26 -1.60 -8.43
N THR A 74 2.77 -0.37 -8.28
CA THR A 74 1.93 0.84 -8.39
C THR A 74 1.36 0.98 -9.80
N ALA A 75 2.14 0.72 -10.84
CA ALA A 75 1.69 0.77 -12.22
C ALA A 75 0.59 -0.28 -12.52
N LEU A 76 0.77 -1.51 -12.03
CA LEU A 76 -0.23 -2.58 -12.13
C LEU A 76 -1.50 -2.25 -11.33
N TRP A 77 -1.36 -1.63 -10.15
CA TRP A 77 -2.51 -1.13 -9.40
C TRP A 77 -3.27 -0.06 -10.20
N CYS A 78 -2.58 0.90 -10.81
CA CYS A 78 -3.22 1.88 -11.69
C CYS A 78 -3.90 1.21 -12.90
N ALA A 79 -3.26 0.22 -13.51
CA ALA A 79 -3.84 -0.55 -14.61
C ALA A 79 -5.13 -1.25 -14.18
N LEU A 80 -5.14 -1.88 -13.02
CA LEU A 80 -6.33 -2.51 -12.44
C LEU A 80 -7.45 -1.49 -12.23
N GLN A 81 -7.16 -0.32 -11.65
CA GLN A 81 -8.15 0.74 -11.45
C GLN A 81 -8.74 1.28 -12.76
N LEU A 82 -7.99 1.21 -13.87
CA LEU A 82 -8.50 1.56 -15.21
C LEU A 82 -9.37 0.44 -15.82
N ALA A 83 -9.13 -0.81 -15.44
CA ALA A 83 -9.87 -1.97 -15.92
C ALA A 83 -11.20 -2.19 -15.17
N LEU A 84 -11.33 -1.65 -13.96
CA LEU A 84 -12.57 -1.75 -13.18
C LEU A 84 -13.69 -0.92 -13.82
N PRO A 85 -14.94 -1.43 -13.84
CA PRO A 85 -16.08 -0.68 -14.34
C PRO A 85 -16.23 0.60 -13.51
N LYS A 86 -16.16 1.75 -14.18
CA LYS A 86 -16.48 3.02 -13.53
C LYS A 86 -17.96 2.96 -13.16
N SER A 87 -18.24 3.11 -11.86
CA SER A 87 -19.58 3.42 -11.36
C SER A 87 -20.19 4.50 -12.27
N PRO A 88 -21.43 4.32 -12.76
CA PRO A 88 -22.07 5.31 -13.60
C PRO A 88 -21.97 6.67 -12.91
N PRO A 89 -21.65 7.75 -13.64
CA PRO A 89 -21.55 9.07 -13.04
C PRO A 89 -22.87 9.36 -12.34
N ALA A 90 -22.86 9.37 -11.00
CA ALA A 90 -23.96 9.89 -10.24
C ALA A 90 -24.22 11.30 -10.78
N ALA A 91 -25.44 11.55 -11.23
CA ALA A 91 -25.87 12.84 -11.74
C ALA A 91 -25.31 13.98 -10.87
N PRO A 92 -24.90 15.12 -11.47
CA PRO A 92 -24.07 16.15 -10.83
C PRO A 92 -24.65 16.78 -9.55
N GLN A 93 -25.87 16.45 -9.15
CA GLN A 93 -26.52 16.97 -7.95
C GLN A 93 -26.04 16.33 -6.63
N ASN A 94 -25.34 15.19 -6.66
CA ASN A 94 -25.04 14.45 -5.41
C ASN A 94 -23.56 14.43 -4.99
N GLN A 95 -22.63 15.03 -5.75
CA GLN A 95 -21.21 15.00 -5.39
C GLN A 95 -20.89 15.82 -4.12
N HIS A 96 -21.55 16.97 -3.94
CA HIS A 96 -21.41 17.79 -2.74
C HIS A 96 -21.96 17.08 -1.50
N LEU A 97 -23.11 16.41 -1.62
CA LEU A 97 -23.71 15.64 -0.53
C LEU A 97 -22.90 14.40 -0.18
N LEU A 98 -22.26 13.74 -1.16
CA LEU A 98 -21.44 12.56 -0.93
C LEU A 98 -20.11 12.92 -0.25
N LEU A 99 -19.48 14.03 -0.68
CA LEU A 99 -18.30 14.58 0.01
C LEU A 99 -18.64 15.05 1.42
N GLN A 100 -19.75 15.78 1.60
CA GLN A 100 -20.22 16.21 2.92
C GLN A 100 -20.50 15.01 3.83
N ARG A 101 -21.12 13.95 3.32
CA ARG A 101 -21.42 12.73 4.11
C ARG A 101 -20.15 12.00 4.54
N LEU A 102 -19.13 11.92 3.68
CA LEU A 102 -17.83 11.33 4.03
C LEU A 102 -17.06 12.20 5.05
N CYS A 103 -17.11 13.53 4.92
CA CYS A 103 -16.48 14.45 5.87
C CYS A 103 -17.22 14.53 7.22
N SER A 104 -18.55 14.41 7.23
CA SER A 104 -19.36 14.37 8.45
C SER A 104 -19.27 13.03 9.19
N SER A 105 -18.81 11.96 8.53
CA SER A 105 -18.62 10.65 9.15
C SER A 105 -17.41 10.59 10.08
N SER A 106 -16.51 11.58 10.04
CA SER A 106 -15.23 11.57 10.76
C SER A 106 -15.25 12.31 12.10
N THR A 107 -16.31 13.04 12.42
CA THR A 107 -16.38 13.86 13.65
C THR A 107 -17.71 13.65 14.38
N SER A 108 -17.95 12.46 14.90
CA SER A 108 -19.01 12.24 15.91
C SER A 108 -18.60 11.17 16.90
N SER A 109 -17.50 11.43 17.61
CA SER A 109 -17.19 10.79 18.89
C SER A 109 -17.61 11.75 19.99
N GLN A 110 -18.93 11.89 20.23
CA GLN A 110 -19.42 12.66 21.37
C GLN A 110 -19.27 11.81 22.63
N GLY A 111 -18.22 12.11 23.41
CA GLY A 111 -18.10 11.70 24.80
C GLY A 111 -19.30 12.25 25.60
N LYS A 112 -19.94 11.37 26.36
CA LYS A 112 -21.11 11.70 27.17
C LYS A 112 -20.70 12.42 28.46
N SER A 113 -21.10 13.70 28.50
CA SER A 113 -21.68 14.49 29.60
C SER A 113 -21.00 14.57 30.97
N SER A 114 -20.59 15.80 31.31
CA SER A 114 -20.26 16.31 32.64
C SER A 114 -21.49 17.02 33.25
N VAL A 115 -21.86 16.60 34.47
CA VAL A 115 -22.14 17.36 35.72
C VAL A 115 -23.00 18.65 35.67
N GLU A 116 -24.11 18.67 36.44
CA GLU A 116 -24.49 19.56 37.58
C GLU A 116 -26.03 19.45 37.85
N GLN A 117 -26.48 19.03 39.06
CA GLN A 117 -27.00 19.84 40.20
C GLN A 117 -28.17 20.78 39.81
N GLU A 118 -29.31 20.96 40.48
CA GLU A 118 -29.90 20.61 41.80
C GLU A 118 -31.41 21.01 41.71
N SER A 119 -32.36 20.30 42.36
CA SER A 119 -33.44 20.90 43.18
C SER A 119 -34.56 19.92 43.55
N ARG A 120 -34.59 19.57 44.85
CA ARG A 120 -35.73 19.38 45.79
C ARG A 120 -37.13 18.99 45.29
N GLY A 121 -37.69 17.96 45.95
CA GLY A 121 -39.14 17.79 46.16
C GLY A 121 -39.50 16.44 46.78
N SER A 122 -39.83 16.44 48.07
CA SER A 122 -40.17 15.29 48.94
C SER A 122 -41.46 14.54 48.54
N ASP A 123 -41.53 13.23 48.77
CA ASP A 123 -42.38 12.64 49.83
C ASP A 123 -42.34 11.10 49.88
N LYS A 124 -41.96 10.60 51.06
CA LYS A 124 -42.47 9.48 51.88
C LYS A 124 -42.82 8.10 51.28
N ALA A 125 -42.28 7.07 51.97
CA ALA A 125 -42.96 5.87 52.52
C ALA A 125 -43.71 4.96 51.51
N GLU A 126 -43.71 3.63 51.53
CA GLU A 126 -43.48 2.58 52.52
C GLU A 126 -43.91 1.26 51.83
N GLU A 127 -43.50 0.11 52.37
CA GLU A 127 -44.01 -1.25 52.03
C GLU A 127 -43.59 -1.82 50.65
N ALA A 128 -43.34 -3.12 50.42
CA ALA A 128 -43.53 -4.30 51.24
C ALA A 128 -42.58 -5.43 50.77
N ARG A 129 -42.31 -6.33 51.71
CA ARG A 129 -41.52 -7.56 51.60
C ARG A 129 -42.25 -8.65 50.80
N LYS A 130 -41.49 -9.50 50.09
CA LYS A 130 -41.78 -10.93 49.82
C LYS A 130 -40.51 -11.53 49.21
N ILE A 131 -39.64 -12.27 49.91
CA ILE A 131 -39.77 -13.56 50.62
C ILE A 131 -40.25 -14.70 49.71
N LEU A 132 -39.28 -15.59 49.44
CA LEU A 132 -39.35 -17.04 49.22
C LEU A 132 -39.89 -17.57 47.87
N GLU A 133 -38.97 -18.03 47.03
CA GLU A 133 -38.81 -19.46 46.69
C GLU A 133 -37.35 -19.75 46.29
#